data_AF-A0A5J5K6S9-F1
#
_entry.id   AF-A0A5J5K6S9-F1
#
_cell.length_a   1.000
_cell.length_b   1.000
_cell.length_c   1.000
_cell.angle_alpha   90.00
_cell.angle_beta   90.00
_cell.angle_gamma   90.00
#
_symmetry.space_group_name_H-M   'P 1'
#
loop_
_entity.id
_entity.type
_entity.pdbx_description
1 polymer ?
#
loop_
_entity_poly.entity_id
_entity_poly.type
_entity_poly.pdbx_seq_one_letter_code
_entity_poly.pdbx_strand_id
1 'polypeptide(L)'
;MMSATSRPRMRPVTSPTDCPSAPATASAARARLDDPDEVEDHLPQCRGVLVHDSLPLYNGYPHARHRLCGAHLARELTAAAEDHPVQRWPAQIRWALAELNKHPVKARESGLTEIPPERARIYLESFHRG
;
A
#
# COMPACT_ATOMS: atom_id res chain seq x y z
N MET A 1 -38.36 -9.17 25.21
CA MET A 1 -38.26 -9.39 23.75
C MET A 1 -37.13 -8.49 23.24
N MET A 2 -35.96 -9.05 22.95
CA MET A 2 -34.79 -8.28 22.49
C MET A 2 -34.71 -8.36 20.97
N SER A 3 -34.81 -7.22 20.29
CA SER A 3 -34.71 -7.09 18.83
C SER A 3 -33.30 -7.42 18.35
N ALA A 4 -33.20 -8.34 17.39
CA ALA A 4 -31.98 -8.66 16.69
C ALA A 4 -31.69 -7.59 15.62
N THR A 5 -30.61 -6.82 15.80
CA THR A 5 -30.12 -5.92 14.76
C THR A 5 -29.41 -6.74 13.68
N SER A 6 -30.01 -6.80 12.50
CA SER A 6 -29.46 -7.49 11.33
C SER A 6 -28.16 -6.83 10.87
N ARG A 7 -27.04 -7.56 10.90
CA ARG A 7 -25.76 -7.12 10.31
C ARG A 7 -25.85 -7.17 8.77
N PRO A 8 -25.33 -6.17 8.05
CA PRO A 8 -25.28 -6.23 6.59
C PRO A 8 -24.34 -7.36 6.14
N ARG A 9 -24.85 -8.24 5.26
CA ARG A 9 -24.04 -9.24 4.54
C ARG A 9 -23.03 -8.49 3.67
N MET A 10 -21.73 -8.60 3.97
CA MET A 10 -20.69 -8.24 3.01
C MET A 10 -20.75 -9.20 1.82
N ARG A 11 -20.68 -8.63 0.61
CA ARG A 11 -20.56 -9.40 -0.63
C ARG A 11 -19.19 -10.09 -0.67
N PRO A 12 -19.10 -11.31 -1.23
CA PRO A 12 -17.82 -11.99 -1.37
C PRO A 12 -16.89 -11.18 -2.28
N VAL A 13 -15.63 -11.03 -1.86
CA VAL A 13 -14.57 -10.48 -2.68
C VAL A 13 -14.31 -11.45 -3.84
N THR A 14 -14.61 -11.03 -5.06
CA THR A 14 -14.25 -11.79 -6.26
C THR A 14 -12.73 -11.77 -6.43
N SER A 15 -12.14 -12.94 -6.71
CA SER A 15 -10.70 -13.18 -6.87
C SER A 15 -10.01 -12.20 -7.84
N PRO A 16 -8.71 -11.88 -7.66
CA PRO A 16 -8.02 -10.83 -8.41
C PRO A 16 -7.43 -11.28 -9.76
N THR A 17 -8.05 -12.24 -10.47
CA THR A 17 -7.39 -12.88 -11.64
C THR A 17 -8.03 -12.60 -13.00
N ASP A 18 -8.83 -11.55 -13.17
CA ASP A 18 -9.28 -11.13 -14.50
C ASP A 18 -8.82 -9.70 -14.81
N CYS A 19 -7.52 -9.57 -15.09
CA CYS A 19 -7.04 -8.51 -15.97
C CYS A 19 -6.91 -9.12 -17.38
N PRO A 20 -7.68 -8.65 -18.39
CA PRO A 20 -7.43 -9.09 -19.76
C PRO A 20 -6.03 -8.62 -20.19
N SER A 21 -5.23 -9.55 -20.71
CA SER A 21 -3.91 -9.29 -21.27
C SER A 21 -4.02 -8.26 -22.41
N ALA A 22 -3.33 -7.13 -22.31
CA ALA A 22 -3.25 -6.15 -23.40
C ALA A 22 -2.49 -6.74 -24.62
N PRO A 23 -2.89 -6.41 -25.87
CA PRO A 23 -2.22 -6.94 -27.04
C PRO A 23 -0.87 -6.27 -27.28
N ALA A 24 0.08 -7.07 -27.77
CA ALA A 24 1.42 -6.65 -28.12
C ALA A 24 1.44 -5.92 -29.48
N THR A 25 1.53 -4.59 -29.47
CA THR A 25 2.14 -3.82 -30.57
C THR A 25 2.83 -2.59 -30.01
N ALA A 26 4.14 -2.70 -29.81
CA ALA A 26 5.02 -1.54 -29.68
C ALA A 26 5.26 -0.96 -31.08
N SER A 27 5.08 0.35 -31.25
CA SER A 27 5.57 1.07 -32.42
C SER A 27 6.40 2.27 -31.95
N ALA A 28 7.68 2.26 -32.32
CA ALA A 28 8.63 3.31 -32.04
C ALA A 28 8.33 4.53 -32.92
N ALA A 29 8.00 5.66 -32.31
CA ALA A 29 8.04 6.97 -32.96
C ALA A 29 8.84 7.92 -32.07
N ARG A 30 9.99 8.39 -32.59
CA ARG A 30 10.78 9.47 -31.99
C ARG A 30 9.99 10.77 -32.07
N ALA A 31 9.26 11.10 -31.01
CA ALA A 31 8.62 12.40 -30.85
C ALA A 31 9.55 13.37 -30.09
N ARG A 32 9.44 14.65 -30.44
CA ARG A 32 10.21 15.77 -29.89
C ARG A 32 9.86 15.95 -28.42
N LEU A 33 10.78 16.53 -27.65
CA LEU A 33 10.57 16.89 -26.24
C LEU A 33 9.52 18.00 -26.17
N ASP A 34 8.25 17.63 -26.01
CA ASP A 34 7.15 18.54 -25.70
C ASP A 34 6.81 18.43 -24.20
N ASP A 35 6.65 19.62 -23.59
CA ASP A 35 6.12 20.00 -22.27
C ASP A 35 6.50 19.21 -20.97
N PRO A 36 7.11 19.84 -19.94
CA PRO A 36 7.42 19.20 -18.66
C PRO A 36 6.19 18.78 -17.84
N ASP A 37 4.97 19.18 -18.23
CA ASP A 37 3.73 18.80 -17.57
C ASP A 37 3.00 17.61 -18.24
N GLU A 38 3.50 17.10 -19.38
CA GLU A 38 2.98 15.87 -19.99
C GLU A 38 3.59 14.63 -19.32
N VAL A 39 2.95 14.19 -18.24
CA VAL A 39 3.20 12.87 -17.66
C VAL A 39 2.73 11.83 -18.65
N GLU A 40 3.66 11.20 -19.38
CA GLU A 40 3.29 10.08 -20.23
C GLU A 40 2.69 8.97 -19.38
N ASP A 41 1.42 8.69 -19.64
CA ASP A 41 0.64 7.72 -18.90
C ASP A 41 1.09 6.30 -19.28
N HIS A 42 2.05 5.78 -18.53
CA HIS A 42 2.58 4.43 -18.72
C HIS A 42 1.68 3.33 -18.13
N LEU A 43 0.63 3.68 -17.37
CA LEU A 43 -0.30 2.74 -16.75
C LEU A 43 -1.78 3.18 -16.88
N PRO A 44 -2.28 3.48 -18.09
CA PRO A 44 -3.53 4.23 -18.32
C PRO A 44 -4.82 3.51 -17.91
N GLN A 45 -4.70 2.27 -17.45
CA GLN A 45 -5.82 1.41 -17.09
C GLN A 45 -5.66 0.80 -15.70
N CYS A 46 -4.77 1.34 -14.86
CA CYS A 46 -4.60 0.84 -13.50
C CYS A 46 -5.88 1.08 -12.67
N ARG A 47 -6.64 0.00 -12.43
CA ARG A 47 -7.86 -0.03 -11.61
C ARG A 47 -7.69 -0.84 -10.32
N GLY A 48 -6.50 -1.42 -10.12
CA GLY A 48 -6.14 -2.28 -9.00
C GLY A 48 -5.58 -1.52 -7.80
N VAL A 49 -4.70 -2.19 -7.07
CA VAL A 49 -3.89 -1.54 -6.02
C VAL A 49 -2.58 -1.09 -6.66
N LEU A 50 -2.35 0.21 -6.68
CA LEU A 50 -1.07 0.79 -7.10
C LEU A 50 -0.19 0.94 -5.86
N VAL A 51 0.87 0.15 -5.77
CA VAL A 51 1.89 0.25 -4.73
C VAL A 51 3.07 1.04 -5.29
N HIS A 52 3.29 2.23 -4.77
CA HIS A 52 4.31 3.16 -5.28
C HIS A 52 5.01 3.90 -4.14
N ASP A 53 6.09 4.61 -4.43
CA ASP A 53 6.73 5.52 -3.45
C ASP A 53 5.88 6.79 -3.23
N SER A 54 6.40 7.81 -2.54
CA SER A 54 5.65 9.06 -2.33
C SER A 54 5.79 10.07 -3.48
N LEU A 55 6.21 9.65 -4.68
CA LEU A 55 6.39 10.55 -5.80
C LEU A 55 5.01 11.09 -6.28
N PRO A 56 4.82 12.41 -6.40
CA PRO A 56 3.52 13.00 -6.79
C PRO A 56 3.03 12.57 -8.18
N LEU A 57 3.92 12.11 -9.05
CA LEU A 57 3.62 11.58 -10.38
C LEU A 57 2.47 10.57 -10.36
N TYR A 58 2.44 9.70 -9.34
CA TYR A 58 1.43 8.66 -9.22
C TYR A 58 0.05 9.18 -8.81
N ASN A 59 -0.11 10.44 -8.42
CA ASN A 59 -1.43 11.01 -8.14
C ASN A 59 -2.31 11.11 -9.39
N GLY A 60 -1.72 10.99 -10.59
CA GLY A 60 -2.41 10.99 -11.88
C GLY A 60 -3.24 9.73 -12.18
N TYR A 61 -3.32 8.75 -11.27
CA TYR A 61 -4.09 7.51 -11.45
C TYR A 61 -5.37 7.47 -10.60
N PRO A 62 -6.40 8.29 -10.90
CA PRO A 62 -7.56 8.48 -10.03
C PRO A 62 -8.43 7.23 -9.86
N HIS A 63 -8.27 6.24 -10.74
CA HIS A 63 -9.01 4.98 -10.70
C HIS A 63 -8.29 3.87 -9.91
N ALA A 64 -7.06 4.12 -9.45
CA ALA A 64 -6.29 3.17 -8.67
C ALA A 64 -6.53 3.34 -7.16
N ARG A 65 -6.42 2.24 -6.42
CA ARG A 65 -6.29 2.29 -4.95
C ARG A 65 -4.83 2.45 -4.59
N HIS A 66 -4.44 3.62 -4.10
CA HIS A 66 -3.06 3.93 -3.76
C HIS A 66 -2.61 3.28 -2.44
N ARG A 67 -1.39 2.76 -2.44
CA ARG A 67 -0.67 2.27 -1.26
C ARG A 67 0.79 2.68 -1.37
N LEU A 68 1.39 3.06 -0.25
CA LEU A 68 2.83 3.33 -0.21
C LEU A 68 3.63 2.03 -0.19
N CYS A 69 4.74 2.03 -0.89
CA CYS A 69 5.67 0.91 -0.96
C CYS A 69 6.42 0.80 0.38
N GLY A 70 6.22 -0.34 1.05
CA GLY A 70 6.86 -0.60 2.35
C GLY A 70 8.39 -0.64 2.27
N ALA A 71 8.97 -1.04 1.14
CA ALA A 71 10.43 -1.05 0.94
C ALA A 71 11.01 0.37 0.89
N HIS A 72 10.34 1.29 0.19
CA HIS A 72 10.74 2.69 0.17
C HIS A 72 10.58 3.32 1.55
N LEU A 73 9.45 3.11 2.23
CA LEU A 73 9.26 3.59 3.60
C LEU A 73 10.35 3.09 4.54
N ALA A 74 10.74 1.82 4.46
CA ALA A 74 11.82 1.27 5.28
C ALA A 74 13.18 1.93 5.00
N ARG A 75 13.47 2.28 3.74
CA ARG A 75 14.69 3.01 3.36
C ARG A 75 14.69 4.42 3.93
N GLU A 76 13.61 5.18 3.70
CA GLU A 76 13.50 6.57 4.18
C GLU A 76 13.53 6.65 5.72
N LEU A 77 12.89 5.70 6.42
CA LEU A 77 12.96 5.61 7.88
C LEU A 77 14.35 5.23 8.41
N THR A 78 15.16 4.55 7.59
CA THR A 78 16.55 4.24 7.94
C THR A 78 17.42 5.48 7.82
N ALA A 79 17.30 6.21 6.71
CA ALA A 79 17.97 7.50 6.54
C ALA A 79 17.58 8.48 7.67
N ALA A 80 16.28 8.59 7.99
CA ALA A 80 15.82 9.45 9.09
C ALA A 80 16.41 9.06 10.47
N ALA A 81 16.67 7.77 10.71
CA ALA A 81 17.33 7.33 11.94
C ALA A 81 18.82 7.70 11.97
N GLU A 82 19.48 7.69 10.80
CA GLU A 82 20.88 8.07 10.64
C GLU A 82 21.07 9.59 10.78
N ASP A 83 20.19 10.38 10.16
CA ASP A 83 20.22 11.85 10.21
C ASP A 83 19.82 12.40 11.59
N HIS A 84 19.01 11.65 12.34
CA HIS A 84 18.46 12.07 13.62
C HIS A 84 18.62 10.98 14.70
N PRO A 85 19.86 10.68 15.14
CA PRO A 85 20.14 9.53 16.02
C PRO A 85 19.51 9.62 17.42
N VAL A 86 19.07 10.81 17.85
CA VAL A 86 18.37 11.00 19.14
C VAL A 86 16.88 10.67 19.03
N GLN A 87 16.31 10.79 17.83
CA GLN A 87 14.89 10.56 17.58
C GLN A 87 14.60 9.06 17.53
N ARG A 88 13.60 8.61 18.31
CA ARG A 88 13.27 7.18 18.41
C ARG A 88 12.20 6.74 17.44
N TRP A 89 11.38 7.69 16.99
CA TRP A 89 10.25 7.41 16.10
C TRP A 89 10.63 6.72 14.78
N PRO A 90 11.78 6.97 14.09
CA PRO A 90 12.03 6.34 12.80
C PRO A 90 12.19 4.82 12.93
N ALA A 91 12.97 4.40 13.94
CA ALA A 91 13.17 2.99 14.25
C ALA A 91 11.88 2.30 14.72
N GLN A 92 11.06 2.98 15.53
CA GLN A 92 9.76 2.46 15.97
C GLN A 92 8.80 2.21 14.81
N ILE A 93 8.66 3.18 13.89
CA ILE A 93 7.80 3.03 12.71
C ILE A 93 8.33 1.91 11.81
N ARG A 94 9.65 1.85 11.58
CA ARG A 94 10.26 0.82 10.73
C ARG A 94 10.02 -0.58 11.30
N TRP A 95 10.17 -0.76 12.60
CA TRP A 95 9.86 -2.02 13.28
C TRP A 95 8.37 -2.38 13.17
N ALA A 96 7.48 -1.42 13.45
CA ALA A 96 6.04 -1.64 13.36
C ALA A 96 5.61 -2.04 11.94
N LEU A 97 6.15 -1.38 10.91
CA LEU A 97 5.90 -1.71 9.50
C LEU A 97 6.34 -3.14 9.17
N ALA A 98 7.55 -3.53 9.59
CA ALA A 98 8.09 -4.86 9.36
C ALA A 98 7.27 -5.95 10.05
N GLU A 99 6.79 -5.71 11.27
CA GLU A 99 5.96 -6.67 11.98
C GLU A 99 4.51 -6.72 11.46
N LEU A 100 3.92 -5.59 11.09
CA LEU A 100 2.60 -5.53 10.46
C LEU A 100 2.54 -6.32 9.15
N ASN A 101 3.60 -6.29 8.35
CA ASN A 101 3.69 -7.06 7.11
C ASN A 101 3.69 -8.59 7.31
N LYS A 102 3.97 -9.08 8.52
CA LYS A 102 3.93 -10.52 8.85
C LYS A 102 2.52 -11.00 9.21
N HIS A 103 1.64 -10.12 9.66
CA HIS A 103 0.30 -10.51 10.13
C HIS A 103 -0.63 -11.08 9.08
N PRO A 104 -0.66 -10.61 7.81
CA PRO A 104 -1.45 -11.26 6.76
C PRO A 104 -1.07 -12.74 6.56
N VAL A 105 0.24 -13.05 6.60
CA VAL A 105 0.74 -14.41 6.47
C VAL A 105 0.28 -15.25 7.65
N LYS A 106 0.52 -14.77 8.89
CA LYS A 106 0.07 -15.45 10.12
C LYS A 106 -1.44 -15.67 10.17
N ALA A 107 -2.23 -14.71 9.66
CA ALA A 107 -3.68 -14.84 9.59
C ALA A 107 -4.09 -15.96 8.64
N ARG A 108 -3.51 -16.00 7.42
CA ARG A 108 -3.75 -17.06 6.43
C ARG A 108 -3.36 -18.44 6.93
N GLU A 109 -2.20 -18.57 7.57
CA GLU A 109 -1.75 -19.82 8.19
C GLU A 109 -2.68 -20.29 9.32
N SER A 110 -3.36 -19.35 9.99
CA SER A 110 -4.37 -19.64 11.01
C SER A 110 -5.79 -19.87 10.43
N GLY A 111 -5.95 -19.91 9.11
CA GLY A 111 -7.26 -20.04 8.45
C GLY A 111 -8.16 -18.80 8.57
N LEU A 112 -7.61 -17.65 8.96
CA LEU A 112 -8.35 -16.39 9.09
C LEU A 112 -8.38 -15.65 7.76
N THR A 113 -9.51 -15.02 7.46
CA THR A 113 -9.71 -14.18 6.27
C THR A 113 -9.35 -12.72 6.50
N GLU A 114 -9.14 -12.32 7.75
CA GLU A 114 -8.77 -10.97 8.17
C GLU A 114 -7.75 -11.00 9.32
N ILE A 115 -7.04 -9.90 9.52
CA ILE A 115 -6.14 -9.73 10.66
C ILE A 115 -6.99 -9.28 11.86
N PRO A 116 -7.04 -10.06 12.95
CA PRO A 116 -7.77 -9.64 14.14
C PRO A 116 -7.22 -8.32 14.71
N PRO A 117 -8.10 -7.38 15.13
CA PRO A 117 -7.69 -6.03 15.52
C PRO A 117 -6.73 -6.01 16.73
N GLU A 118 -6.84 -6.99 17.62
CA GLU A 118 -5.94 -7.13 18.77
C GLU A 118 -4.48 -7.38 18.37
N ARG A 119 -4.24 -7.98 17.19
CA ARG A 119 -2.88 -8.21 16.67
C ARG A 119 -2.20 -6.91 16.25
N ALA A 120 -2.97 -5.88 15.88
CA ALA A 120 -2.45 -4.57 15.51
C ALA A 120 -2.27 -3.62 16.70
N ARG A 121 -2.96 -3.89 17.82
CA ARG A 121 -3.04 -2.98 18.98
C ARG A 121 -1.68 -2.67 19.60
N ILE A 122 -0.79 -3.67 19.69
CA ILE A 122 0.55 -3.50 20.25
C ILE A 122 1.37 -2.41 19.54
N TYR A 123 1.23 -2.26 18.22
CA TYR A 123 1.98 -1.28 17.45
C TYR A 123 1.48 0.15 17.68
N LEU A 124 0.18 0.30 17.97
CA LEU A 124 -0.42 1.59 18.33
C LEU A 124 0.02 2.02 19.73
N GLU A 125 0.09 1.06 20.67
CA GLU A 125 0.42 1.32 22.07
C GLU A 125 1.92 1.50 22.33
N SER A 126 2.77 0.89 21.50
CA SER A 126 4.24 0.96 21.64
C SER A 126 4.85 2.23 21.05
N PHE A 127 4.03 3.11 20.44
CA PHE A 127 4.53 4.36 19.87
C PHE A 127 4.80 5.37 20.98
N HIS A 128 6.07 5.69 21.19
CA HIS A 128 6.48 6.67 22.19
C HIS A 128 7.01 7.91 21.49
N ARG A 129 6.49 9.08 21.86
CA ARG A 129 7.09 10.36 21.44
C ARG A 129 8.45 10.48 22.12
N GLY A 130 9.51 10.52 21.31
CA GLY A 130 10.91 10.61 21.76
C GLY A 130 11.77 11.22 20.68
#